data_AF-A0A4Z2B6D6-F1
#
_entry.id   AF-A0A4Z2B6D6-F1
#
_cell.length_a   1.000
_cell.length_b   1.000
_cell.length_c   1.000
_cell.angle_alpha   90.00
_cell.angle_beta   90.00
_cell.angle_gamma   90.00
#
_symmetry.space_group_name_H-M   'P 1'
#
loop_
_entity.id
_entity.type
_entity.pdbx_description
1 polymer ?
#
loop_
_entity_poly.entity_id
_entity_poly.type
_entity_poly.pdbx_seq_one_letter_code
_entity_poly.pdbx_strand_id
1 'polypeptide(L)'
;MAGSLRMLHTLCWFLITLAHVHSTEGFSRAALPFGLVRRELSCEGYPIDLRCPGSDVIMIESANYGRTDDKICDADPFQMENINCYLPDAYKIMSQRCNNRTQCIVITGSDVFPDPCPGTYKYLEVQYECVPYIFLCPGTLKAVGDPSFLFEAEQQAGAWCKDPLQAGDKIYFMPWTPYRTDTLIEYSSLDDFQNGRQTITYKLPHRVDGTGFVVYDGAVFFNKERTRNIVKFDLRTRIKSGEAIINNANYHDTSPYKWGGKTDIDLAVDENWPVGDLRHGAEQRHDGHQPAEPLHAPL
;
A
#
# COMPACT_ATOMS: atom_id res chain seq x y z
N MET A 1 -4.95 53.15 59.72
CA MET A 1 -4.59 54.37 58.95
C MET A 1 -3.14 54.21 58.53
N ALA A 2 -2.87 54.27 57.21
CA ALA A 2 -1.58 54.40 56.49
C ALA A 2 -0.41 53.45 56.89
N GLY A 3 0.34 52.83 55.99
CA GLY A 3 0.45 53.02 54.55
C GLY A 3 1.38 51.99 53.89
N SER A 4 1.15 51.93 52.59
CA SER A 4 1.78 51.25 51.47
C SER A 4 3.32 51.10 51.38
N LEU A 5 3.72 50.06 50.63
CA LEU A 5 4.64 50.06 49.47
C LEU A 5 6.11 49.57 49.64
N ARG A 6 6.43 48.59 48.77
CA ARG A 6 7.72 48.19 48.17
C ARG A 6 8.76 47.49 49.05
N MET A 7 8.98 46.21 48.76
CA MET A 7 10.34 45.71 48.54
C MET A 7 10.32 44.52 47.57
N LEU A 8 10.63 44.84 46.31
CA LEU A 8 11.19 43.92 45.34
C LEU A 8 12.69 43.92 45.60
N HIS A 9 13.29 42.78 45.93
CA HIS A 9 14.51 42.27 45.28
C HIS A 9 15.11 41.07 46.02
N THR A 10 14.91 39.89 45.41
CA THR A 10 15.98 38.95 45.04
C THR A 10 17.01 38.54 46.11
N LEU A 11 16.90 37.30 46.59
CA LEU A 11 17.94 36.25 46.64
C LEU A 11 17.70 35.33 47.85
N CYS A 12 17.19 34.12 47.58
CA CYS A 12 17.29 32.89 48.37
C CYS A 12 16.08 32.04 47.99
N TRP A 13 16.13 30.75 47.70
CA TRP A 13 17.17 29.73 47.69
C TRP A 13 16.36 28.46 47.34
N PHE A 14 16.94 27.48 46.63
CA PHE A 14 16.50 26.07 46.59
C PHE A 14 15.20 25.80 45.78
N LEU A 15 15.07 24.84 44.87
CA LEU A 15 15.71 23.54 44.66
C LEU A 15 15.69 23.16 43.16
N ILE A 16 16.79 22.54 42.73
CA ILE A 16 16.95 21.85 41.46
C ILE A 16 16.18 20.52 41.54
N THR A 17 15.15 20.35 40.72
CA THR A 17 14.59 19.03 40.39
C THR A 17 14.98 18.67 38.96
N LEU A 18 16.07 17.91 38.80
CA LEU A 18 16.34 17.17 37.58
C LEU A 18 15.31 16.03 37.49
N ALA A 19 14.28 16.20 36.67
CA ALA A 19 13.49 15.09 36.18
C ALA A 19 14.28 14.45 35.01
N HIS A 20 14.79 13.23 35.23
CA HIS A 20 15.27 12.37 34.16
C HIS A 20 14.09 12.02 33.25
N VAL A 21 14.02 12.70 32.11
CA VAL A 21 13.22 12.25 30.97
C VAL A 21 14.00 11.11 30.33
N HIS A 22 13.66 9.87 30.66
CA HIS A 22 14.05 8.74 29.84
C HIS A 22 13.33 8.87 28.50
N SER A 23 14.07 9.35 27.51
CA SER A 23 13.73 9.25 26.10
C SER A 23 13.72 7.77 25.73
N THR A 24 12.56 7.11 25.83
CA THR A 24 12.34 5.88 25.07
C THR A 24 12.24 6.30 23.61
N GLU A 25 13.35 6.27 22.89
CA GLU A 25 13.33 6.27 21.43
C GLU A 25 12.74 4.92 20.97
N GLY A 26 11.42 4.82 21.07
CA GLY A 26 10.67 3.99 20.15
C GLY A 26 10.87 4.62 18.78
N PHE A 27 11.75 4.01 17.98
CA PHE A 27 11.87 4.29 16.56
C PHE A 27 10.46 4.23 15.95
N SER A 28 9.85 5.40 15.81
CA SER A 28 8.66 5.55 14.99
C SER A 28 9.08 5.09 13.62
N ARG A 29 8.42 4.04 13.12
CA ARG A 29 8.44 3.68 11.70
C ARG A 29 7.86 4.89 10.96
N ALA A 30 8.70 5.88 10.68
CA ALA A 30 8.43 6.84 9.63
C ALA A 30 8.18 5.97 8.40
N ALA A 31 6.96 6.03 7.87
CA ALA A 31 6.63 5.44 6.60
C ALA A 31 7.60 6.04 5.58
N LEU A 32 8.68 5.30 5.30
CA LEU A 32 9.44 5.52 4.09
C LEU A 32 8.43 5.37 2.95
N PRO A 33 8.38 6.30 2.00
CA PRO A 33 7.45 6.18 0.89
C PRO A 33 7.65 4.82 0.23
N PHE A 34 6.56 4.05 0.13
CA PHE A 34 6.47 2.97 -0.84
C PHE A 34 6.91 3.56 -2.20
N GLY A 35 7.86 2.93 -2.88
CA GLY A 35 8.43 3.45 -4.13
C GLY A 35 9.79 4.17 -4.04
N LEU A 36 10.57 4.03 -2.95
CA LEU A 36 11.99 4.39 -3.03
C LEU A 36 12.75 3.29 -3.77
N VAL A 37 12.96 3.50 -5.07
CA VAL A 37 13.83 2.67 -5.90
C VAL A 37 15.24 2.70 -5.31
N ARG A 38 15.71 1.54 -4.87
CA ARG A 38 17.08 1.31 -4.40
C ARG A 38 17.93 0.81 -5.55
N ARG A 39 19.18 1.28 -5.63
CA ARG A 39 20.16 0.85 -6.64
C ARG A 39 21.33 0.18 -5.94
N GLU A 40 21.61 -1.07 -6.32
CA GLU A 40 22.74 -1.84 -5.81
C GLU A 40 23.64 -2.27 -6.97
N LEU A 41 24.94 -2.36 -6.71
CA LEU A 41 25.94 -2.68 -7.73
C LEU A 41 26.99 -3.65 -7.18
N SER A 42 27.37 -4.63 -7.99
CA SER A 42 28.43 -5.59 -7.65
C SER A 42 29.26 -5.95 -8.88
N CYS A 43 30.58 -5.97 -8.73
CA CYS A 43 31.50 -6.32 -9.81
C CYS A 43 31.55 -7.84 -10.04
N GLU A 44 31.95 -8.28 -11.23
CA GLU A 44 32.18 -9.69 -11.55
C GLU A 44 33.12 -10.36 -10.53
N GLY A 45 32.72 -11.52 -10.01
CA GLY A 45 33.37 -12.26 -8.93
C GLY A 45 32.88 -11.93 -7.51
N TYR A 46 32.19 -10.80 -7.31
CA TYR A 46 31.71 -10.38 -5.99
C TYR A 46 30.21 -10.68 -5.81
N PRO A 47 29.77 -11.01 -4.58
CA PRO A 47 28.35 -11.15 -4.30
C PRO A 47 27.64 -9.80 -4.27
N ILE A 48 26.36 -9.79 -4.65
CA ILE A 48 25.43 -8.69 -4.38
C ILE A 48 24.48 -9.12 -3.25
N ASP A 49 24.16 -8.22 -2.32
CA ASP A 49 23.31 -8.48 -1.15
C ASP A 49 22.17 -7.46 -1.10
N LEU A 50 20.98 -7.88 -1.52
CA LEU A 50 19.76 -7.06 -1.50
C LEU A 50 19.05 -7.31 -0.17
N ARG A 51 18.67 -6.23 0.53
CA ARG A 51 18.01 -6.32 1.85
C ARG A 51 16.86 -5.34 1.97
N CYS A 52 15.73 -5.86 2.45
CA CYS A 52 14.57 -5.05 2.81
C CYS A 52 14.38 -4.94 4.32
N PRO A 53 13.93 -3.78 4.82
CA PRO A 53 13.73 -3.57 6.25
C PRO A 53 12.48 -4.31 6.76
N GLY A 54 12.57 -4.84 7.97
CA GLY A 54 11.42 -5.45 8.65
C GLY A 54 10.90 -6.72 7.94
N SER A 55 9.64 -6.66 7.52
CA SER A 55 8.94 -7.76 6.84
C SER A 55 8.73 -7.52 5.34
N ASP A 56 9.26 -6.41 4.81
CA ASP A 56 9.11 -6.06 3.40
C ASP A 56 9.94 -7.02 2.53
N VAL A 57 9.46 -7.27 1.32
CA VAL A 57 10.08 -8.17 0.36
C VAL A 57 10.65 -7.41 -0.83
N ILE A 58 11.70 -7.98 -1.42
CA ILE A 58 12.36 -7.45 -2.61
C ILE A 58 11.44 -7.62 -3.82
N MET A 59 11.29 -6.55 -4.61
CA MET A 59 10.69 -6.56 -5.94
C MET A 59 11.70 -5.94 -6.92
N ILE A 60 12.18 -6.74 -7.89
CA ILE A 60 13.12 -6.28 -8.90
C ILE A 60 12.39 -5.43 -9.95
N GLU A 61 12.86 -4.21 -10.15
CA GLU A 61 12.37 -3.28 -11.18
C GLU A 61 13.19 -3.40 -12.47
N SER A 62 14.52 -3.44 -12.33
CA SER A 62 15.42 -3.67 -13.46
C SER A 62 16.71 -4.33 -13.00
N ALA A 63 17.34 -5.09 -13.90
CA ALA A 63 18.69 -5.59 -13.68
C ALA A 63 19.44 -5.69 -15.00
N ASN A 64 20.73 -5.37 -14.98
CA ASN A 64 21.64 -5.54 -16.09
C ASN A 64 22.95 -6.15 -15.60
N TYR A 65 23.35 -7.27 -16.21
CA TYR A 65 24.69 -7.84 -16.05
C TYR A 65 25.50 -7.52 -17.31
N GLY A 66 26.53 -6.68 -17.19
CA GLY A 66 27.28 -6.19 -18.35
C GLY A 66 28.15 -4.99 -17.98
N ARG A 67 28.25 -4.02 -18.88
CA ARG A 67 28.97 -2.75 -18.65
C ARG A 67 28.32 -1.64 -19.46
N THR A 68 27.93 -0.57 -18.79
CA THR A 68 27.27 0.62 -19.36
C THR A 68 28.02 1.92 -19.08
N ASP A 69 29.10 1.85 -18.30
CA ASP A 69 29.87 2.99 -17.79
C ASP A 69 31.35 2.60 -17.71
N ASP A 70 32.23 3.52 -18.08
CA ASP A 70 33.68 3.36 -18.18
C ASP A 70 34.42 3.61 -16.86
N LYS A 71 33.72 3.88 -15.76
CA LYS A 71 34.31 4.18 -14.44
C LYS A 71 33.91 3.19 -13.35
N ILE A 72 32.84 2.44 -13.57
CA ILE A 72 32.33 1.46 -12.62
C ILE A 72 33.18 0.20 -12.67
N CYS A 73 33.53 -0.37 -11.52
CA CYS A 73 34.36 -1.58 -11.40
C CYS A 73 35.68 -1.45 -12.19
N ASP A 74 36.58 -0.61 -11.66
CA ASP A 74 37.88 -0.30 -12.25
C ASP A 74 38.75 -1.55 -12.43
N ALA A 75 39.36 -1.66 -13.61
CA ALA A 75 40.11 -2.82 -14.08
C ALA A 75 41.08 -2.40 -15.21
N ASP A 76 41.56 -3.35 -16.00
CA ASP A 76 42.42 -3.02 -17.13
C ASP A 76 41.66 -2.18 -18.19
N PRO A 77 42.26 -1.10 -18.74
CA PRO A 77 41.60 -0.22 -19.71
C PRO A 77 41.02 -0.95 -20.93
N PHE A 78 41.66 -2.02 -21.41
CA PHE A 78 41.16 -2.81 -22.55
C PHE A 78 39.86 -3.54 -22.20
N GLN A 79 39.65 -3.90 -20.94
CA GLN A 79 38.44 -4.58 -20.47
C GLN A 79 37.28 -3.63 -20.16
N MET A 80 37.54 -2.31 -20.14
CA MET A 80 36.57 -1.27 -19.79
C MET A 80 36.08 -0.46 -21.01
N GLU A 81 36.72 -0.63 -22.17
CA GLU A 81 36.40 0.11 -23.41
C GLU A 81 34.97 -0.17 -23.91
N ASN A 82 34.46 -1.39 -23.72
CA ASN A 82 33.14 -1.77 -24.17
C ASN A 82 32.05 -1.42 -23.13
N ILE A 83 31.45 -0.24 -23.27
CA ILE A 83 30.30 0.23 -22.49
C ILE A 83 28.93 -0.10 -23.12
N ASN A 84 28.89 -0.87 -24.20
CA ASN A 84 27.66 -1.28 -24.86
C ASN A 84 27.37 -2.76 -24.61
N CYS A 85 27.52 -3.19 -23.36
CA CYS A 85 27.34 -4.58 -22.97
C CYS A 85 26.15 -4.73 -22.04
N TYR A 86 25.12 -5.42 -22.53
CA TYR A 86 23.83 -5.59 -21.84
C TYR A 86 23.39 -7.05 -21.88
N LEU A 87 22.81 -7.51 -20.77
CA LEU A 87 22.14 -8.81 -20.69
C LEU A 87 20.69 -8.61 -20.22
N PRO A 88 19.71 -8.52 -21.13
CA PRO A 88 18.30 -8.35 -20.77
C PRO A 88 17.75 -9.47 -19.87
N ASP A 89 18.24 -10.69 -20.03
CA ASP A 89 17.85 -11.85 -19.22
C ASP A 89 18.26 -11.75 -17.75
N ALA A 90 19.15 -10.81 -17.39
CA ALA A 90 19.54 -10.55 -16.01
C ALA A 90 18.33 -10.19 -15.14
N TYR A 91 17.37 -9.43 -15.67
CA TYR A 91 16.11 -9.11 -14.99
C TYR A 91 15.37 -10.38 -14.56
N LYS A 92 15.18 -11.33 -15.47
CA LYS A 92 14.45 -12.58 -15.19
C LYS A 92 15.18 -13.42 -14.14
N ILE A 93 16.51 -13.53 -14.24
CA ILE A 93 17.33 -14.30 -13.29
C ILE A 93 17.23 -13.68 -11.88
N MET A 94 17.36 -12.36 -11.77
CA MET A 94 17.26 -11.66 -10.49
C MET A 94 15.85 -11.74 -9.91
N SER A 95 14.81 -11.53 -10.71
CA SER A 95 13.42 -11.65 -10.27
C SER A 95 13.12 -13.05 -9.74
N GLN A 96 13.57 -14.10 -10.42
CA GLN A 96 13.35 -15.49 -9.98
C GLN A 96 14.09 -15.83 -8.68
N ARG A 97 15.28 -15.26 -8.46
CA ARG A 97 16.09 -15.56 -7.27
C ARG A 97 15.70 -14.72 -6.06
N CYS A 98 15.33 -13.46 -6.26
CA CYS A 98 15.23 -12.47 -5.20
C CYS A 98 13.80 -12.01 -4.87
N ASN A 99 12.85 -12.08 -5.80
CA ASN A 99 11.49 -11.62 -5.50
C ASN A 99 10.88 -12.41 -4.34
N ASN A 100 10.04 -11.74 -3.54
CA ASN A 100 9.35 -12.33 -2.38
C ASN A 100 10.30 -12.82 -1.27
N ARG A 101 11.51 -12.25 -1.17
CA ARG A 101 12.46 -12.50 -0.09
C ARG A 101 12.79 -11.19 0.61
N THR A 102 13.03 -11.23 1.92
CA THR A 102 13.50 -10.08 2.69
C THR A 102 15.00 -9.83 2.50
N GLN A 103 15.76 -10.87 2.17
CA GLN A 103 17.18 -10.81 1.83
C GLN A 103 17.51 -11.76 0.67
N CYS A 104 18.33 -11.31 -0.28
CA CYS A 104 18.80 -12.11 -1.41
C CYS A 104 20.29 -11.87 -1.66
N ILE A 105 21.09 -12.94 -1.66
CA ILE A 105 22.51 -12.90 -2.00
C ILE A 105 22.73 -13.67 -3.30
N VAL A 106 23.31 -13.02 -4.31
CA VAL A 106 23.62 -13.62 -5.60
C VAL A 106 25.09 -13.37 -5.93
N ILE A 107 25.81 -14.40 -6.37
CA ILE A 107 27.19 -14.25 -6.84
C ILE A 107 27.16 -13.68 -8.26
N THR A 108 27.82 -12.55 -8.47
CA THR A 108 27.92 -11.91 -9.79
C THR A 108 28.97 -12.63 -10.62
N GLY A 109 28.56 -13.47 -11.57
CA GLY A 109 29.52 -14.18 -12.42
C GLY A 109 28.88 -15.13 -13.40
N SER A 110 29.72 -15.75 -14.23
CA SER A 110 29.31 -16.64 -15.33
C SER A 110 28.57 -17.91 -14.89
N ASP A 111 28.67 -18.29 -13.61
CA ASP A 111 27.93 -19.42 -13.04
C ASP A 111 26.42 -19.15 -12.93
N VAL A 112 26.03 -17.89 -12.83
CA VAL A 112 24.65 -17.45 -12.65
C VAL A 112 24.10 -16.77 -13.89
N PHE A 113 24.93 -15.95 -14.54
CA PHE A 113 24.54 -15.15 -15.69
C PHE A 113 25.36 -15.59 -16.92
N PRO A 114 24.72 -15.89 -18.06
CA PRO A 114 25.43 -16.09 -19.32
C PRO A 114 26.32 -14.89 -19.63
N ASP A 115 27.51 -15.10 -20.23
CA ASP A 115 28.40 -13.99 -20.57
C ASP A 115 27.93 -13.26 -21.86
N PRO A 116 27.49 -11.98 -21.76
CA PRO A 116 27.06 -11.20 -22.92
C PRO A 116 28.21 -10.62 -23.75
N CYS A 117 29.40 -10.45 -23.17
CA CYS A 117 30.53 -9.77 -23.82
C CYS A 117 31.87 -10.30 -23.31
N PRO A 118 32.37 -11.43 -23.87
CA PRO A 118 33.64 -12.02 -23.47
C PRO A 118 34.81 -11.04 -23.64
N GLY A 119 35.69 -10.96 -22.64
CA GLY A 119 36.83 -10.05 -22.62
C GLY A 119 36.56 -8.66 -22.02
N THR A 120 35.30 -8.33 -21.75
CA THR A 120 34.91 -7.15 -20.98
C THR A 120 34.75 -7.52 -19.51
N TYR A 121 35.26 -6.69 -18.60
CA TYR A 121 35.05 -6.89 -17.16
C TYR A 121 33.67 -6.35 -16.77
N LYS A 122 32.78 -7.20 -16.26
CA LYS A 122 31.35 -6.86 -16.11
C LYS A 122 31.00 -6.47 -14.67
N TYR A 123 29.82 -5.89 -14.51
CA TYR A 123 29.16 -5.67 -13.22
C TYR A 123 27.67 -5.93 -13.34
N LEU A 124 27.07 -6.32 -12.23
CA LEU A 124 25.63 -6.45 -12.06
C LEU A 124 25.11 -5.16 -11.42
N GLU A 125 24.23 -4.47 -12.14
CA GLU A 125 23.47 -3.33 -11.65
C GLU A 125 22.02 -3.74 -11.47
N VAL A 126 21.46 -3.51 -10.29
CA VAL A 126 20.07 -3.90 -9.95
C VAL A 126 19.35 -2.71 -9.34
N GLN A 127 18.16 -2.42 -9.86
CA GLN A 127 17.22 -1.51 -9.24
C GLN A 127 16.05 -2.32 -8.66
N TYR A 128 15.75 -2.11 -7.38
CA TYR A 128 14.72 -2.86 -6.67
C TYR A 128 13.97 -1.98 -5.67
N GLU A 129 12.77 -2.40 -5.35
CA GLU A 129 11.96 -1.81 -4.29
C GLU A 129 11.76 -2.81 -3.14
N CYS A 130 11.50 -2.25 -1.96
CA CYS A 130 11.02 -3.02 -0.83
C CYS A 130 9.54 -2.74 -0.71
N VAL A 131 8.75 -3.75 -1.08
CA VAL A 131 7.29 -3.68 -1.02
C VAL A 131 6.82 -4.58 0.10
N PRO A 132 5.74 -4.21 0.82
CA PRO A 132 5.25 -5.03 1.90
C PRO A 132 4.59 -6.32 1.35
N TYR A 133 4.09 -6.32 0.10
CA TYR A 133 3.51 -7.47 -0.61
C TYR A 133 3.74 -7.36 -2.11
N ILE A 134 3.86 -8.50 -2.79
CA ILE A 134 3.86 -8.58 -4.26
C ILE A 134 2.55 -9.23 -4.68
N PHE A 135 1.68 -8.48 -5.37
CA PHE A 135 0.51 -9.03 -6.04
C PHE A 135 0.88 -9.31 -7.49
N LEU A 136 1.01 -10.60 -7.82
CA LEU A 136 1.16 -11.05 -9.20
C LEU A 136 -0.19 -11.51 -9.71
N CYS A 137 -0.56 -11.09 -10.93
CA CYS A 137 -1.77 -11.59 -11.58
C CYS A 137 -1.72 -13.14 -11.65
N PRO A 138 -2.67 -13.86 -11.02
CA PRO A 138 -2.66 -15.31 -10.97
C PRO A 138 -3.03 -15.96 -12.32
N GLY A 139 -3.54 -15.16 -13.27
CA GLY A 139 -3.95 -15.59 -14.61
C GLY A 139 -5.39 -15.17 -14.93
N THR A 140 -5.95 -15.72 -16.00
CA THR A 140 -7.33 -15.43 -16.43
C THR A 140 -8.35 -16.24 -15.62
N LEU A 141 -9.36 -15.58 -15.05
CA LEU A 141 -10.46 -16.23 -14.35
C LEU A 141 -11.20 -17.20 -15.27
N LYS A 142 -11.30 -18.48 -14.86
CA LYS A 142 -12.00 -19.52 -15.62
C LYS A 142 -13.39 -19.84 -15.07
N ALA A 143 -13.52 -19.88 -13.75
CA ALA A 143 -14.75 -20.17 -13.03
C ALA A 143 -14.63 -19.68 -11.58
N VAL A 144 -15.78 -19.43 -10.94
CA VAL A 144 -15.88 -19.16 -9.50
C VAL A 144 -16.36 -20.45 -8.82
N GLY A 145 -15.67 -20.86 -7.74
CA GLY A 145 -16.03 -22.06 -6.98
C GLY A 145 -17.27 -21.88 -6.09
N ASP A 146 -17.62 -22.91 -5.34
CA ASP A 146 -18.76 -22.87 -4.42
C ASP A 146 -18.54 -21.83 -3.29
N PRO A 147 -19.59 -21.07 -2.91
CA PRO A 147 -19.48 -20.07 -1.86
C PRO A 147 -19.31 -20.74 -0.49
N SER A 148 -18.42 -20.19 0.34
CA SER A 148 -18.32 -20.55 1.75
C SER A 148 -19.36 -19.79 2.57
N PHE A 149 -20.34 -20.49 3.12
CA PHE A 149 -21.26 -19.92 4.10
C PHE A 149 -20.53 -19.72 5.43
N LEU A 150 -20.51 -18.48 5.93
CA LEU A 150 -19.96 -18.15 7.24
C LEU A 150 -21.05 -18.10 8.30
N PHE A 151 -21.98 -17.15 8.17
CA PHE A 151 -23.13 -16.96 9.06
C PHE A 151 -24.16 -16.01 8.41
N GLU A 152 -25.34 -15.90 9.01
CA GLU A 152 -26.37 -14.92 8.64
C GLU A 152 -26.25 -13.68 9.53
N ALA A 153 -25.96 -12.53 8.92
CA ALA A 153 -25.86 -11.27 9.64
C ALA A 153 -27.25 -10.69 9.96
N GLU A 154 -27.35 -9.91 11.04
CA GLU A 154 -28.61 -9.24 11.41
C GLU A 154 -29.06 -8.20 10.35
N GLN A 155 -28.12 -7.61 9.63
CA GLN A 155 -28.39 -6.60 8.62
C GLN A 155 -28.73 -7.24 7.27
N GLN A 156 -29.81 -6.75 6.67
CA GLN A 156 -30.28 -7.21 5.35
C GLN A 156 -29.28 -6.94 4.21
N ALA A 157 -28.44 -5.90 4.36
CA ALA A 157 -27.39 -5.58 3.41
C ALA A 157 -26.18 -4.94 4.10
N GLY A 158 -25.04 -5.02 3.44
CA GLY A 158 -23.76 -4.50 3.90
C GLY A 158 -22.64 -5.05 3.04
N ALA A 159 -21.40 -4.69 3.36
CA ALA A 159 -20.22 -5.28 2.74
C ALA A 159 -19.15 -5.54 3.79
N TRP A 160 -18.24 -6.47 3.47
CA TRP A 160 -17.06 -6.75 4.27
C TRP A 160 -15.86 -7.03 3.38
N CYS A 161 -14.68 -6.67 3.85
CA CYS A 161 -13.43 -6.92 3.15
C CYS A 161 -12.25 -7.04 4.14
N LYS A 162 -11.10 -7.46 3.63
CA LYS A 162 -9.80 -7.36 4.31
C LYS A 162 -8.96 -6.32 3.59
N ASP A 163 -7.94 -5.78 4.27
CA ASP A 163 -6.91 -4.97 3.62
C ASP A 163 -5.85 -5.91 3.02
N PRO A 164 -5.71 -5.99 1.69
CA PRO A 164 -4.74 -6.90 1.08
C PRO A 164 -3.29 -6.51 1.43
N LEU A 165 -3.03 -5.23 1.74
CA LEU A 165 -1.71 -4.72 2.14
C LEU A 165 -1.43 -4.84 3.64
N GLN A 166 -2.21 -5.58 4.40
CA GLN A 166 -1.88 -5.86 5.80
C GLN A 166 -1.85 -7.36 6.04
N ALA A 167 -0.69 -7.87 6.47
CA ALA A 167 -0.47 -9.22 6.97
C ALA A 167 -1.20 -9.39 8.31
N GLY A 168 -2.52 -9.56 8.23
CA GLY A 168 -3.38 -9.72 9.39
C GLY A 168 -4.72 -10.30 9.00
N ASP A 169 -5.38 -10.92 9.98
CA ASP A 169 -6.72 -11.49 9.80
C ASP A 169 -7.85 -10.50 10.07
N LYS A 170 -7.52 -9.21 10.09
CA LYS A 170 -8.48 -8.14 10.31
C LYS A 170 -9.57 -8.17 9.24
N ILE A 171 -10.79 -7.97 9.69
CA ILE A 171 -11.97 -7.86 8.83
C ILE A 171 -12.62 -6.51 9.08
N TYR A 172 -12.97 -5.85 7.99
CA TYR A 172 -13.68 -4.59 7.98
C TYR A 172 -15.11 -4.85 7.51
N PHE A 173 -16.10 -4.46 8.30
CA PHE A 173 -17.51 -4.63 7.99
C PHE A 173 -18.23 -3.28 8.05
N MET A 174 -19.01 -2.99 7.00
CA MET A 174 -19.87 -1.82 6.93
C MET A 174 -21.33 -2.27 6.75
N PRO A 175 -22.14 -2.24 7.81
CA PRO A 175 -23.56 -2.55 7.69
C PRO A 175 -24.27 -1.43 6.93
N TRP A 176 -25.15 -1.79 5.99
CA TRP A 176 -25.92 -0.81 5.24
C TRP A 176 -27.25 -0.52 5.93
N THR A 177 -27.46 0.74 6.31
CA THR A 177 -28.75 1.24 6.79
C THR A 177 -29.13 2.48 5.98
N PRO A 178 -30.28 2.46 5.26
CA PRO A 178 -30.72 3.59 4.44
C PRO A 178 -30.61 4.92 5.17
N TYR A 179 -29.89 5.88 4.56
CA TYR A 179 -29.67 7.24 5.06
C TYR A 179 -28.99 7.36 6.44
N ARG A 180 -28.48 6.24 6.99
CA ARG A 180 -27.88 6.19 8.34
C ARG A 180 -26.50 5.54 8.39
N THR A 181 -26.01 4.95 7.30
CA THR A 181 -24.68 4.37 7.22
C THR A 181 -23.59 5.43 7.41
N ASP A 182 -22.87 5.37 8.53
CA ASP A 182 -21.75 6.27 8.85
C ASP A 182 -20.72 5.65 9.80
N THR A 183 -20.70 4.32 9.90
CA THR A 183 -19.76 3.57 10.75
C THR A 183 -19.12 2.42 10.00
N LEU A 184 -17.83 2.18 10.30
CA LEU A 184 -17.07 1.00 9.87
C LEU A 184 -16.65 0.23 11.11
N ILE A 185 -16.78 -1.10 11.10
CA ILE A 185 -16.45 -1.97 12.23
C ILE A 185 -15.23 -2.82 11.86
N GLU A 186 -14.21 -2.82 12.71
CA GLU A 186 -13.04 -3.71 12.59
C GLU A 186 -13.17 -4.88 13.57
N TYR A 187 -12.90 -6.09 13.06
CA TYR A 187 -12.76 -7.34 13.80
C TYR A 187 -11.32 -7.83 13.68
N SER A 188 -10.80 -8.48 14.73
CA SER A 188 -9.41 -8.92 14.74
C SER A 188 -9.17 -10.21 13.93
N SER A 189 -10.22 -11.00 13.74
CA SER A 189 -10.20 -12.30 13.06
C SER A 189 -11.56 -12.67 12.47
N LEU A 190 -11.58 -13.71 11.65
CA LEU A 190 -12.81 -14.31 11.12
C LEU A 190 -13.70 -14.89 12.22
N ASP A 191 -13.11 -15.50 13.25
CA ASP A 191 -13.84 -16.06 14.38
C ASP A 191 -14.52 -14.94 15.20
N ASP A 192 -13.83 -13.82 15.42
CA ASP A 192 -14.44 -12.65 16.08
C ASP A 192 -15.58 -12.05 15.26
N PHE A 193 -15.44 -12.02 13.94
CA PHE A 193 -16.48 -11.55 13.04
C PHE A 193 -17.74 -12.42 13.13
N GLN A 194 -17.60 -13.75 13.11
CA GLN A 194 -18.71 -14.70 13.25
C GLN A 194 -19.43 -14.58 14.61
N ASN A 195 -18.66 -14.34 15.67
CA ASN A 195 -19.20 -14.24 17.03
C ASN A 195 -19.62 -12.81 17.43
N GLY A 196 -19.56 -11.83 16.51
CA GLY A 196 -19.93 -10.44 16.78
C GLY A 196 -19.01 -9.72 17.78
N ARG A 197 -17.77 -10.20 17.98
CA ARG A 197 -16.78 -9.61 18.91
C ARG A 197 -16.02 -8.48 18.23
N GLN A 198 -16.61 -7.30 18.24
CA GLN A 198 -16.06 -6.10 17.60
C GLN A 198 -14.79 -5.63 18.30
N THR A 199 -13.75 -5.28 17.54
CA THR A 199 -12.50 -4.73 18.08
C THR A 199 -12.57 -3.21 18.18
N ILE A 200 -12.94 -2.54 17.07
CA ILE A 200 -12.99 -1.08 16.97
C ILE A 200 -14.19 -0.66 16.10
N THR A 201 -14.87 0.41 16.48
CA THR A 201 -15.85 1.10 15.64
C THR A 201 -15.31 2.47 15.21
N TYR A 202 -15.21 2.70 13.90
CA TYR A 202 -14.83 3.97 13.31
C TYR A 202 -16.06 4.79 12.94
N LYS A 203 -16.14 6.03 13.43
CA LYS A 203 -17.14 7.00 12.98
C LYS A 203 -16.63 7.73 11.74
N LEU A 204 -17.33 7.58 10.63
CA LEU A 204 -16.95 8.23 9.37
C LEU A 204 -17.34 9.71 9.38
N PRO A 205 -16.57 10.58 8.70
CA PRO A 205 -16.83 12.02 8.66
C PRO A 205 -18.08 12.39 7.85
N HIS A 206 -18.53 11.48 6.98
CA HIS A 206 -19.69 11.63 6.13
C HIS A 206 -20.47 10.31 6.07
N ARG A 207 -21.76 10.40 5.72
CA ARG A 207 -22.58 9.23 5.44
C ARG A 207 -22.15 8.56 4.14
N VAL A 208 -22.46 7.28 4.02
CA VAL A 208 -22.07 6.41 2.89
C VAL A 208 -23.29 6.10 2.03
N ASP A 209 -23.14 6.21 0.71
CA ASP A 209 -24.06 5.65 -0.27
C ASP A 209 -23.56 4.28 -0.74
N GLY A 210 -24.44 3.29 -0.72
CA GLY A 210 -24.16 1.94 -1.23
C GLY A 210 -23.40 1.04 -0.28
N THR A 211 -22.91 -0.07 -0.84
CA THR A 211 -22.13 -1.12 -0.16
C THR A 211 -20.74 -1.29 -0.79
N GLY A 212 -20.34 -0.40 -1.69
CA GLY A 212 -19.12 -0.54 -2.49
C GLY A 212 -17.87 0.09 -1.88
N PHE A 213 -17.64 -0.11 -0.58
CA PHE A 213 -16.45 0.41 0.07
C PHE A 213 -15.29 -0.58 -0.03
N VAL A 214 -14.06 -0.06 0.01
CA VAL A 214 -12.84 -0.88 0.10
C VAL A 214 -11.93 -0.35 1.20
N VAL A 215 -11.07 -1.22 1.74
CA VAL A 215 -9.97 -0.85 2.62
C VAL A 215 -8.67 -1.21 1.94
N TYR A 216 -7.76 -0.25 1.85
CA TYR A 216 -6.46 -0.41 1.20
C TYR A 216 -5.41 0.46 1.90
N ASP A 217 -4.27 -0.13 2.25
CA ASP A 217 -3.15 0.54 2.93
C ASP A 217 -3.59 1.29 4.20
N GLY A 218 -4.42 0.66 5.03
CA GLY A 218 -4.90 1.22 6.29
C GLY A 218 -5.86 2.41 6.15
N ALA A 219 -6.42 2.63 4.96
CA ALA A 219 -7.45 3.64 4.73
C ALA A 219 -8.72 3.02 4.14
N VAL A 220 -9.89 3.54 4.54
CA VAL A 220 -11.17 3.19 3.91
C VAL A 220 -11.52 4.21 2.82
N PHE A 221 -12.00 3.69 1.70
CA PHE A 221 -12.49 4.44 0.56
C PHE A 221 -13.97 4.15 0.40
N PHE A 222 -14.79 5.19 0.32
CA PHE A 222 -16.25 5.03 0.23
C PHE A 222 -16.90 6.18 -0.54
N ASN A 223 -18.06 5.90 -1.14
CA ASN A 223 -18.86 6.93 -1.80
C ASN A 223 -19.62 7.76 -0.77
N LYS A 224 -19.39 9.07 -0.78
CA LYS A 224 -20.06 10.04 0.08
C LYS A 224 -21.50 10.25 -0.36
N GLU A 225 -22.43 10.16 0.60
CA GLU A 225 -23.87 10.28 0.36
C GLU A 225 -24.22 11.50 -0.51
N ARG A 226 -25.11 11.28 -1.50
CA ARG A 226 -25.64 12.30 -2.43
C ARG A 226 -24.55 13.02 -3.22
N THR A 227 -23.42 12.35 -3.45
CA THR A 227 -22.35 12.86 -4.29
C THR A 227 -21.74 11.75 -5.13
N ARG A 228 -21.02 12.13 -6.17
CA ARG A 228 -20.13 11.24 -6.94
C ARG A 228 -18.69 11.26 -6.43
N ASN A 229 -18.52 11.58 -5.15
CA ASN A 229 -17.21 11.76 -4.55
C ASN A 229 -16.81 10.51 -3.77
N ILE A 230 -15.54 10.14 -3.89
CA ILE A 230 -14.90 9.12 -3.07
C ILE A 230 -14.11 9.81 -1.98
N VAL A 231 -14.33 9.40 -0.73
CA VAL A 231 -13.62 9.91 0.43
C VAL A 231 -12.60 8.87 0.88
N LYS A 232 -11.37 9.31 1.14
CA LYS A 232 -10.34 8.49 1.81
C LYS A 232 -10.24 8.91 3.27
N PHE A 233 -10.40 7.94 4.16
CA PHE A 233 -10.31 8.11 5.60
C PHE A 233 -9.26 7.16 6.16
N ASP A 234 -8.19 7.71 6.72
CA ASP A 234 -7.08 6.95 7.29
C ASP A 234 -7.51 6.37 8.66
N LEU A 235 -7.51 5.05 8.79
CA LEU A 235 -8.04 4.33 9.96
C LEU A 235 -7.11 4.45 11.17
N ARG A 236 -5.81 4.66 10.94
CA ARG A 236 -4.80 4.79 12.00
C ARG A 236 -4.87 6.15 12.67
N THR A 237 -4.91 7.21 11.88
CA THR A 237 -4.99 8.61 12.34
C THR A 237 -6.42 9.06 12.63
N ARG A 238 -7.42 8.36 12.07
CA ARG A 238 -8.85 8.68 12.18
C ARG A 238 -9.19 10.05 11.59
N ILE A 239 -8.52 10.41 10.51
CA ILE A 239 -8.67 11.69 9.82
C ILE A 239 -9.02 11.43 8.35
N LYS A 240 -9.86 12.30 7.79
CA LYS A 240 -10.09 12.36 6.35
C LYS A 240 -8.81 12.83 5.65
N SER A 241 -8.16 11.93 4.92
CA SER A 241 -6.90 12.22 4.23
C SER A 241 -7.09 12.67 2.77
N GLY A 242 -8.28 12.49 2.18
CA GLY A 242 -8.56 12.94 0.81
C GLY A 242 -10.03 12.85 0.40
N GLU A 243 -10.37 13.51 -0.71
CA GLU A 243 -11.64 13.39 -1.42
C GLU A 243 -11.38 13.58 -2.92
N ALA A 244 -11.94 12.71 -3.76
CA ALA A 244 -11.85 12.80 -5.21
C ALA A 244 -13.25 12.80 -5.82
N ILE A 245 -13.42 13.54 -6.91
CA ILE A 245 -14.65 13.54 -7.70
C ILE A 245 -14.48 12.54 -8.84
N ILE A 246 -15.46 11.66 -9.03
CA ILE A 246 -15.56 10.82 -10.21
C ILE A 246 -16.38 11.60 -11.24
N ASN A 247 -15.73 12.09 -12.29
CA ASN A 247 -16.41 12.93 -13.29
C ASN A 247 -17.48 12.13 -14.04
N ASN A 248 -18.61 12.77 -14.33
CA ASN A 248 -19.74 12.21 -15.07
C ASN A 248 -20.42 10.98 -14.45
N ALA A 249 -20.03 10.57 -13.24
CA ALA A 249 -20.69 9.47 -12.57
C ALA A 249 -22.10 9.84 -12.09
N ASN A 250 -23.02 8.91 -12.30
CA ASN A 250 -24.34 8.90 -11.68
C ASN A 250 -24.20 8.62 -10.17
N TYR A 251 -25.19 8.98 -9.36
CA TYR A 251 -25.13 8.74 -7.92
C TYR A 251 -26.52 8.76 -7.31
N HIS A 252 -26.65 8.17 -6.13
CA HIS A 252 -27.85 8.23 -5.29
C HIS A 252 -29.13 7.65 -5.92
N ASP A 253 -29.09 6.36 -6.27
CA ASP A 253 -30.13 5.58 -6.96
C ASP A 253 -30.44 6.05 -8.39
N THR A 254 -29.48 6.68 -9.06
CA THR A 254 -29.58 7.01 -10.48
C THR A 254 -29.18 5.83 -11.36
N SER A 255 -28.14 5.07 -10.97
CA SER A 255 -27.68 3.87 -11.68
C SER A 255 -27.16 2.78 -10.73
N PRO A 256 -27.97 2.31 -9.76
CA PRO A 256 -27.55 1.29 -8.81
C PRO A 256 -27.61 -0.13 -9.41
N TYR A 257 -27.17 -1.13 -8.63
CA TYR A 257 -27.38 -2.53 -8.96
C TYR A 257 -28.87 -2.89 -8.94
N LYS A 258 -29.23 -4.09 -9.43
CA LYS A 258 -30.63 -4.53 -9.56
C LYS A 258 -31.45 -4.43 -8.27
N TRP A 259 -30.81 -4.56 -7.11
CA TRP A 259 -31.47 -4.47 -5.80
C TRP A 259 -31.63 -3.02 -5.30
N GLY A 260 -31.04 -2.04 -5.98
CA GLY A 260 -31.03 -0.64 -5.57
C GLY A 260 -29.97 -0.38 -4.49
N GLY A 261 -30.37 0.32 -3.43
CA GLY A 261 -29.55 0.44 -2.23
C GLY A 261 -28.46 1.51 -2.29
N LYS A 262 -28.56 2.46 -3.23
CA LYS A 262 -27.56 3.52 -3.48
C LYS A 262 -26.20 2.97 -3.93
N THR A 263 -26.16 1.78 -4.52
CA THR A 263 -24.92 1.14 -5.01
C THR A 263 -24.51 1.64 -6.38
N ASP A 264 -24.63 2.95 -6.62
CA ASP A 264 -24.36 3.57 -7.91
C ASP A 264 -22.88 3.51 -8.28
N ILE A 265 -22.00 3.52 -7.29
CA ILE A 265 -20.55 3.49 -7.44
C ILE A 265 -20.05 2.34 -6.57
N ASP A 266 -19.33 1.39 -7.19
CA ASP A 266 -18.67 0.29 -6.50
C ASP A 266 -17.15 0.42 -6.65
N LEU A 267 -16.41 0.12 -5.59
CA LEU A 267 -14.94 0.21 -5.60
C LEU A 267 -14.39 -1.22 -5.55
N ALA A 268 -13.38 -1.49 -6.37
CA ALA A 268 -12.68 -2.77 -6.41
C ALA A 268 -11.16 -2.56 -6.32
N VAL A 269 -10.48 -3.44 -5.57
CA VAL A 269 -9.02 -3.47 -5.48
C VAL A 269 -8.52 -4.74 -6.16
N ASP A 270 -7.56 -4.60 -7.07
CA ASP A 270 -6.92 -5.68 -7.80
C ASP A 270 -5.38 -5.57 -7.77
N GLU A 271 -4.68 -6.40 -8.55
CA GLU A 271 -3.22 -6.43 -8.60
C GLU A 271 -2.58 -5.17 -9.20
N ASN A 272 -3.36 -4.34 -9.88
CA ASN A 272 -2.89 -3.14 -10.58
C ASN A 272 -3.18 -1.84 -9.82
N TRP A 273 -3.79 -1.92 -8.64
CA TRP A 273 -4.17 -0.74 -7.87
C TRP A 273 -2.96 0.09 -7.41
N PRO A 274 -2.79 1.35 -7.90
CA PRO A 274 -1.69 2.21 -7.47
C PRO A 274 -1.91 2.73 -6.04
N VAL A 275 -0.85 2.69 -5.24
CA VAL A 275 -0.88 3.24 -3.87
C VAL A 275 -1.24 4.73 -3.91
N GLY A 276 -2.36 5.08 -3.26
CA GLY A 276 -2.80 6.48 -3.12
C GLY A 276 -3.74 7.00 -4.21
N ASP A 277 -4.04 6.23 -5.24
CA ASP A 277 -5.10 6.60 -6.20
C ASP A 277 -6.48 6.48 -5.53
N LEU A 278 -7.32 7.51 -5.70
CA LEU A 278 -8.67 7.60 -5.13
C LEU A 278 -9.76 7.19 -6.13
N ARG A 279 -9.40 7.07 -7.41
CA ARG A 279 -10.34 6.89 -8.52
C ARG A 279 -10.12 5.59 -9.27
N HIS A 280 -8.96 4.95 -9.11
CA HIS A 280 -8.71 3.62 -9.64
C HIS A 280 -9.83 2.67 -9.20
N GLY A 281 -10.12 1.62 -9.98
CA GLY A 281 -11.08 0.56 -9.66
C GLY A 281 -12.50 1.00 -9.26
N ALA A 282 -12.89 2.26 -9.46
CA ALA A 282 -14.28 2.67 -9.35
C ALA A 282 -15.03 2.20 -10.59
N GLU A 283 -16.08 1.43 -10.40
CA GLU A 283 -16.89 0.87 -11.47
C GLU A 283 -18.29 1.51 -11.46
N GLN A 284 -18.81 1.79 -12.66
CA GLN A 284 -20.18 2.21 -12.81
C GLN A 284 -20.92 1.44 -13.88
N ARG A 285 -22.20 1.14 -13.61
CA ARG A 285 -23.06 0.51 -14.60
C ARG A 285 -23.81 1.58 -15.40
N HIS A 286 -23.56 1.63 -16.71
CA HIS A 286 -24.39 2.41 -17.63
C HIS A 286 -25.62 1.58 -18.01
N ASP A 287 -26.80 2.01 -17.57
CA ASP A 287 -28.13 1.50 -17.96
C ASP A 287 -28.31 -0.04 -17.98
N GLY A 288 -28.45 -0.67 -16.80
CA GLY A 288 -29.18 -1.92 -16.54
C GLY A 288 -28.79 -3.22 -17.28
N HIS A 289 -28.10 -3.16 -18.41
CA HIS A 289 -27.79 -4.20 -19.38
C HIS A 289 -26.31 -4.21 -19.80
N GLN A 290 -25.54 -3.16 -19.52
CA GLN A 290 -24.10 -3.15 -19.78
C GLN A 290 -23.30 -3.64 -18.57
N PRO A 291 -22.14 -4.30 -18.78
CA PRO A 291 -21.18 -4.55 -17.71
C PRO A 291 -20.78 -3.21 -17.07
N ALA A 292 -20.39 -3.25 -15.80
CA ALA A 292 -19.86 -2.04 -15.20
C ALA A 292 -18.50 -1.74 -15.87
N GLU A 293 -18.25 -0.47 -16.17
CA GLU A 293 -17.04 -0.02 -16.85
C GLU A 293 -16.12 0.63 -15.82
N PRO A 294 -14.79 0.33 -15.87
CA PRO A 294 -13.84 1.04 -15.05
C PRO A 294 -13.90 2.53 -15.39
N LEU A 295 -14.17 3.35 -14.39
CA LEU A 295 -14.13 4.79 -14.50
C LEU A 295 -12.67 5.21 -14.61
N HIS A 296 -12.12 5.14 -15.82
CA HIS A 296 -10.79 5.66 -16.11
C HIS A 296 -10.78 7.15 -15.82
N ALA A 297 -10.26 7.52 -14.65
CA ALA A 297 -9.87 8.88 -14.40
C ALA A 297 -8.55 9.12 -15.14
N PRO A 298 -8.50 10.00 -16.16
CA PRO A 298 -7.22 10.44 -16.68
C PRO A 298 -6.45 11.12 -15.54
N LEU A 299 -5.15 10.81 -15.49
CA LEU A 299 -4.14 11.53 -14.70
C LEU A 299 -4.24 13.05 -14.90
#